data_AF-A0A1B9M7F5-F1
#
_entry.id   AF-A0A1B9M7F5-F1
#
_cell.length_a   1.000
_cell.length_b   1.000
_cell.length_c   1.000
_cell.angle_alpha   90.00
_cell.angle_beta   90.00
_cell.angle_gamma   90.00
#
_symmetry.space_group_name_H-M   'P 1'
#
loop_
_entity.id
_entity.type
_entity.pdbx_description
1 polymer ?
#
loop_
_entity_poly.entity_id
_entity_poly.type
_entity_poly.pdbx_seq_one_letter_code
_entity_poly.pdbx_strand_id
1 'polypeptide(L)'
;MSKEKALSIVLIIAVFVFAVYFGYNNYQEKKRLQKDNAELFEKIEQLNQRIAENNKIIADNEQSKRELENESIKRQEQINEQLKNNDCANQFVPVSVSNSLYNRAKGLRQPTDTSQSIK
;
A
#
# COMPACT_ATOMS: atom_id res chain seq x y z
N MET A 1 7.33 0.23 75.95
CA MET A 1 8.28 0.05 74.83
C MET A 1 8.97 1.37 74.58
N SER A 2 10.31 1.44 74.45
CA SER A 2 11.00 2.71 74.21
C SER A 2 10.71 3.23 72.79
N LYS A 3 10.70 4.56 72.62
CA LYS A 3 10.40 5.22 71.33
C LYS A 3 11.31 4.71 70.21
N GLU A 4 12.57 4.42 70.52
CA GLU A 4 13.56 3.87 69.57
C GLU A 4 13.18 2.47 69.07
N LYS A 5 12.68 1.59 69.94
CA LYS A 5 12.20 0.25 69.54
C LYS A 5 10.96 0.34 68.65
N ALA A 6 10.05 1.28 68.93
CA ALA A 6 8.89 1.53 68.08
C ALA A 6 9.29 2.08 66.69
N LEU A 7 10.23 3.04 66.64
CA LEU A 7 10.75 3.61 65.39
C LEU A 7 11.43 2.53 64.52
N SER A 8 12.27 1.69 65.13
CA SER A 8 12.94 0.59 64.44
C SER A 8 11.95 -0.39 63.81
N ILE A 9 10.88 -0.77 64.53
CA ILE A 9 9.84 -1.67 64.00
C ILE A 9 9.11 -1.03 62.81
N VAL A 10 8.77 0.26 62.89
CA VAL A 10 8.08 0.97 61.80
C VAL A 10 8.95 1.03 60.54
N LEU A 11 10.25 1.30 60.69
CA LEU A 11 11.20 1.32 59.56
C LEU A 11 11.32 -0.05 58.90
N ILE A 12 11.39 -1.13 59.70
CA ILE A 12 11.43 -2.50 59.17
C ILE A 12 10.18 -2.80 58.36
N ILE A 13 9.00 -2.46 58.87
CA ILE A 13 7.72 -2.66 58.16
C ILE A 13 7.70 -1.85 56.85
N ALA A 14 8.13 -0.60 56.88
CA ALA A 14 8.17 0.25 55.68
C ALA A 14 9.09 -0.33 54.59
N VAL A 15 10.27 -0.83 54.98
CA VAL A 15 11.20 -1.50 54.05
C VAL A 15 10.60 -2.79 53.48
N PHE A 16 9.93 -3.59 54.31
CA PHE A 16 9.25 -4.80 53.84
C PHE A 16 8.13 -4.50 52.83
N VAL A 17 7.28 -3.51 53.13
CA VAL A 17 6.21 -3.10 52.21
C VAL A 17 6.79 -2.59 50.90
N PHE A 18 7.86 -1.78 50.96
CA PHE A 18 8.54 -1.29 49.76
C PHE A 18 9.15 -2.44 48.95
N ALA A 19 9.82 -3.40 49.59
CA ALA A 19 10.41 -4.55 48.93
C ALA A 19 9.36 -5.42 48.23
N VAL A 20 8.20 -5.65 48.87
CA VAL A 20 7.08 -6.40 48.29
C VAL A 20 6.49 -5.64 47.10
N TYR A 21 6.26 -4.33 47.24
CA TYR A 21 5.75 -3.50 46.14
C TYR A 21 6.69 -3.49 44.94
N PHE A 22 7.99 -3.26 45.19
CA PHE A 22 9.01 -3.24 44.15
C PHE A 22 9.15 -4.61 43.48
N GLY A 23 9.18 -5.70 44.26
CA GLY A 23 9.24 -7.07 43.74
C GLY A 23 8.04 -7.41 42.85
N TYR A 24 6.83 -7.04 43.28
CA TYR A 24 5.62 -7.26 42.49
C TYR A 24 5.63 -6.47 41.18
N ASN A 25 5.99 -5.18 41.22
CA ASN A 25 6.00 -4.35 40.03
C ASN A 25 7.05 -4.82 39.01
N ASN A 26 8.25 -5.15 39.46
CA ASN A 26 9.31 -5.69 38.59
C ASN A 26 8.92 -7.03 37.95
N TYR A 27 8.24 -7.90 38.70
CA TYR A 27 7.76 -9.17 38.15
C TYR A 27 6.70 -8.97 37.06
N GLN A 28 5.74 -8.07 37.31
CA GLN A 28 4.70 -7.74 36.33
C GLN A 28 5.28 -7.06 35.10
N GLU A 29 6.18 -6.09 35.26
CA GLU A 29 6.86 -5.43 34.15
C GLU A 29 7.67 -6.41 33.32
N LYS A 30 8.43 -7.31 33.96
CA LYS A 30 9.19 -8.34 33.23
C LYS A 30 8.28 -9.24 32.40
N LYS A 31 7.12 -9.62 32.91
CA LYS A 31 6.12 -10.38 32.15
C LYS A 31 5.54 -9.60 30.98
N ARG A 32 5.21 -8.31 31.18
CA ARG A 32 4.70 -7.44 30.11
C ARG A 32 5.75 -7.28 29.01
N LEU A 33 6.98 -6.96 29.36
CA LEU A 33 8.09 -6.83 28.40
C LEU A 33 8.34 -8.12 27.62
N GLN A 34 8.25 -9.28 28.25
CA GLN A 34 8.36 -10.56 27.54
C GLN A 34 7.25 -10.75 26.51
N LYS A 35 6.00 -10.41 26.88
CA LYS A 35 4.86 -10.49 25.96
C LYS A 35 4.99 -9.48 24.81
N ASP A 36 5.29 -8.23 25.13
CA ASP A 36 5.42 -7.15 24.14
C ASP A 36 6.56 -7.46 23.17
N ASN A 37 7.70 -7.98 23.66
CA ASN A 37 8.79 -8.43 22.80
C ASN A 37 8.37 -9.58 21.88
N ALA A 38 7.66 -10.58 22.39
CA ALA A 38 7.17 -11.69 21.57
C ALA A 38 6.20 -11.19 20.48
N GLU A 39 5.27 -10.31 20.83
CA GLU A 39 4.34 -9.70 19.86
C GLU A 39 5.08 -8.84 18.82
N LEU A 40 6.13 -8.11 19.24
CA LEU A 40 6.94 -7.31 18.32
C LEU A 40 7.72 -8.20 17.34
N PHE A 41 8.29 -9.30 17.82
CA PHE A 41 8.97 -10.28 16.97
C PHE A 41 8.01 -10.89 15.94
N GLU A 42 6.80 -11.27 16.37
CA GLU A 42 5.78 -11.79 15.46
C GLU A 42 5.39 -10.77 14.39
N LYS A 43 5.19 -9.49 14.77
CA LYS A 43 4.89 -8.43 13.81
C LYS A 43 6.03 -8.19 12.82
N ILE A 44 7.28 -8.25 13.28
CA ILE A 44 8.47 -8.11 12.42
C ILE A 44 8.54 -9.28 11.44
N GLU A 45 8.28 -10.51 11.88
CA GLU A 45 8.27 -11.69 11.03
C GLU A 45 7.17 -11.61 9.95
N GLN A 46 5.95 -11.27 10.36
CA GLN A 46 4.84 -11.05 9.43
C GLN A 46 5.13 -9.93 8.42
N LEU A 47 5.77 -8.85 8.85
CA LEU A 47 6.15 -7.75 7.97
C LEU A 47 7.22 -8.19 6.95
N ASN A 48 8.24 -8.93 7.39
CA ASN A 48 9.27 -9.47 6.50
C ASN A 48 8.68 -10.42 5.46
N GLN A 49 7.74 -11.29 5.86
CA GLN A 49 7.05 -12.17 4.92
C GLN A 49 6.26 -11.37 3.88
N ARG A 50 5.48 -10.36 4.31
CA ARG A 50 4.73 -9.49 3.39
C ARG A 50 5.65 -8.73 2.43
N ILE A 51 6.81 -8.26 2.90
CA ILE A 51 7.80 -7.60 2.04
C ILE A 51 8.32 -8.59 0.97
N ALA A 52 8.65 -9.82 1.35
CA ALA A 52 9.10 -10.84 0.40
C ALA A 52 8.03 -11.18 -0.65
N GLU A 53 6.77 -11.35 -0.23
CA GLU A 53 5.63 -11.59 -1.12
C GLU A 53 5.41 -10.42 -2.09
N ASN A 54 5.42 -9.19 -1.58
CA ASN A 54 5.25 -7.98 -2.39
C ASN A 54 6.39 -7.82 -3.41
N ASN A 55 7.63 -8.07 -3.01
CA ASN A 55 8.78 -7.99 -3.93
C ASN A 55 8.67 -9.01 -5.05
N LYS A 56 8.16 -10.21 -4.77
CA LYS A 56 7.88 -11.22 -5.81
C LYS A 56 6.81 -10.73 -6.77
N ILE A 57 5.70 -10.19 -6.26
CA ILE A 57 4.62 -9.64 -7.10
C ILE A 57 5.13 -8.50 -7.99
N ILE A 58 5.99 -7.62 -7.47
CA ILE A 58 6.59 -6.53 -8.25
C ILE A 58 7.45 -7.08 -9.39
N ALA A 59 8.29 -8.08 -9.12
CA ALA A 59 9.13 -8.71 -10.13
C ALA A 59 8.28 -9.39 -11.24
N ASP A 60 7.26 -10.15 -10.84
CA ASP A 60 6.34 -10.81 -11.77
C ASP A 60 5.60 -9.78 -12.64
N ASN A 61 5.10 -8.69 -12.03
CA ASN A 61 4.42 -7.61 -12.75
C ASN A 61 5.36 -6.88 -13.72
N GLU A 62 6.62 -6.66 -13.35
CA GLU A 62 7.59 -6.03 -14.24
C GLU A 62 7.87 -6.91 -15.46
N GLN A 63 7.99 -8.23 -15.26
CA GLN A 63 8.13 -9.17 -16.36
C GLN A 63 6.89 -9.16 -17.27
N SER A 64 5.68 -9.31 -16.71
CA SER A 64 4.45 -9.30 -17.49
C SER A 64 4.26 -7.99 -18.26
N LYS A 65 4.68 -6.85 -17.69
CA LYS A 65 4.65 -5.55 -18.40
C LYS A 65 5.53 -5.59 -19.65
N ARG A 66 6.77 -6.10 -19.54
CA ARG A 66 7.68 -6.22 -20.70
C ARG A 66 7.13 -7.17 -21.76
N GLU A 67 6.52 -8.28 -21.35
CA GLU A 67 5.88 -9.23 -22.26
C GLU A 67 4.72 -8.59 -23.03
N LEU A 68 3.84 -7.86 -22.32
CA LEU A 68 2.73 -7.13 -22.93
C LEU A 68 3.20 -6.02 -23.87
N GLU A 69 4.24 -5.27 -23.51
CA GLU A 69 4.83 -4.24 -24.37
C GLU A 69 5.35 -4.87 -25.67
N ASN A 70 6.11 -5.96 -25.58
CA ASN A 70 6.61 -6.70 -26.74
C ASN A 70 5.48 -7.26 -27.61
N GLU A 71 4.44 -7.83 -27.00
CA GLU A 71 3.28 -8.32 -27.74
C GLU A 71 2.53 -7.17 -28.44
N SER A 72 2.43 -6.01 -27.78
CA SER A 72 1.80 -4.82 -28.36
C SER A 72 2.58 -4.31 -29.58
N ILE A 73 3.91 -4.28 -29.51
CA ILE A 73 4.78 -3.86 -30.61
C ILE A 73 4.63 -4.85 -31.76
N LYS A 74 4.73 -6.16 -31.48
CA LYS A 74 4.57 -7.21 -32.48
C LYS A 74 3.21 -7.12 -33.19
N ARG A 75 2.12 -6.86 -32.46
CA ARG A 75 0.79 -6.68 -33.06
C ARG A 75 0.73 -5.43 -33.93
N GLN A 76 1.32 -4.32 -33.49
CA GLN A 76 1.37 -3.09 -34.29
C GLN A 76 2.17 -3.29 -35.58
N GLU A 77 3.30 -3.98 -35.53
CA GLU A 77 4.08 -4.34 -36.72
C GLU A 77 3.29 -5.23 -37.68
N GLN A 78 2.59 -6.25 -37.17
CA GLN A 78 1.74 -7.11 -37.98
C GLN A 78 0.61 -6.34 -38.68
N ILE A 79 -0.07 -5.45 -37.96
CA ILE A 79 -1.11 -4.59 -38.53
C ILE A 79 -0.50 -3.68 -39.61
N ASN A 80 0.64 -3.07 -39.32
CA ASN A 80 1.30 -2.19 -40.27
C ASN A 80 1.71 -2.92 -41.56
N GLU A 81 2.26 -4.13 -41.45
CA GLU A 81 2.57 -4.99 -42.61
C GLU A 81 1.30 -5.36 -43.41
N GLN A 82 0.19 -5.66 -42.74
CA GLN A 82 -1.09 -5.95 -43.41
C GLN A 82 -1.68 -4.73 -44.14
N LEU A 83 -1.48 -3.52 -43.60
CA LEU A 83 -2.01 -2.28 -44.16
C LEU A 83 -1.09 -1.65 -45.23
N LYS A 84 0.20 -1.99 -45.22
CA LYS A 84 1.24 -1.40 -46.09
C LYS A 84 0.86 -1.37 -47.58
N ASN A 85 0.21 -2.42 -48.08
CA ASN A 85 -0.21 -2.56 -49.48
C ASN A 85 -1.73 -2.52 -49.64
N ASN A 86 -2.47 -2.04 -48.64
CA ASN A 86 -3.92 -1.94 -48.71
C ASN A 86 -4.32 -0.58 -49.32
N ASP A 87 -4.85 -0.60 -50.54
CA ASP A 87 -5.22 0.62 -51.27
C ASP A 87 -6.23 1.50 -50.53
N CYS A 88 -7.17 0.90 -49.80
CA CYS A 88 -8.16 1.61 -48.99
C CYS A 88 -7.51 2.31 -47.79
N ALA A 89 -6.55 1.67 -47.12
CA ALA A 89 -5.82 2.23 -46.00
C ALA A 89 -4.81 3.33 -46.41
N ASN A 90 -4.26 3.21 -47.62
CA ASN A 90 -3.31 4.16 -48.19
C ASN A 90 -3.96 5.34 -48.91
N GLN A 91 -5.27 5.28 -49.17
CA GLN A 91 -6.00 6.36 -49.81
C GLN A 91 -6.19 7.55 -48.88
N PHE A 92 -6.10 8.75 -49.45
CA PHE A 92 -6.37 9.97 -48.71
C PHE A 92 -7.83 10.00 -48.26
N VAL A 93 -8.07 10.11 -46.96
CA VAL A 93 -9.42 10.25 -46.42
C VAL A 93 -9.98 11.61 -46.89
N PRO A 94 -11.11 11.65 -47.60
CA PRO A 94 -11.69 12.90 -48.08
C PRO A 94 -11.91 13.91 -46.94
N VAL A 95 -11.57 15.17 -47.20
CA VAL A 95 -11.62 16.26 -46.20
C VAL A 95 -13.00 16.41 -45.56
N SER A 96 -14.07 16.15 -46.30
CA SER A 96 -15.45 16.18 -45.77
C SER A 96 -15.68 15.14 -44.67
N VAL A 97 -15.13 13.93 -44.84
CA VAL A 97 -15.26 12.84 -43.86
C VAL A 97 -14.40 13.11 -42.63
N SER A 98 -13.14 13.52 -42.82
CA SER A 98 -12.25 13.84 -41.70
C SER A 98 -12.77 15.04 -40.88
N ASN A 99 -13.31 16.07 -41.53
CA ASN A 99 -13.97 17.19 -40.83
C ASN A 99 -15.21 16.75 -40.05
N SER A 100 -16.02 15.86 -40.61
CA SER A 100 -17.19 15.29 -39.90
C SER A 100 -16.76 14.54 -38.64
N LEU A 101 -15.74 13.69 -38.74
CA LEU A 101 -15.18 12.94 -37.60
C LEU A 101 -14.58 13.88 -36.55
N TYR A 102 -13.82 14.89 -36.98
CA TYR A 102 -13.26 15.90 -36.09
C TYR A 102 -14.37 16.65 -35.33
N ASN A 103 -15.39 17.13 -36.02
CA ASN A 103 -16.52 17.85 -35.40
C ASN A 103 -17.29 16.96 -34.42
N ARG A 104 -17.48 15.68 -34.75
CA ARG A 104 -18.09 14.72 -33.83
C ARG A 104 -17.25 14.52 -32.57
N ALA A 105 -15.94 14.30 -32.72
CA ALA A 105 -15.03 14.15 -31.59
C ALA A 105 -14.97 15.43 -30.73
N LYS A 106 -15.01 16.61 -31.36
CA LYS A 106 -15.08 17.91 -30.67
C LYS A 106 -16.38 18.07 -29.89
N GLY A 107 -17.52 17.70 -30.47
CA GLY A 107 -18.82 17.72 -29.79
C GLY A 107 -18.87 16.76 -28.59
N LEU A 108 -18.24 15.59 -28.69
CA LEU A 108 -18.14 14.64 -27.57
C LEU A 108 -17.24 15.13 -26.42
N ARG A 109 -16.25 16.00 -26.72
CA ARG A 109 -15.35 16.58 -25.71
C ARG A 109 -15.87 17.89 -25.12
N GLN A 110 -16.86 18.52 -25.75
CA GLN A 110 -17.49 19.70 -25.17
C GLN A 110 -18.27 19.25 -23.94
N PRO A 111 -17.99 19.82 -22.76
CA PRO A 111 -18.77 19.52 -21.57
C PRO A 111 -20.22 19.90 -21.87
N THR A 112 -21.12 18.91 -21.83
CA THR A 112 -22.55 19.21 -21.81
C THR A 112 -22.80 20.01 -20.56
N ASP A 113 -23.17 21.27 -20.72
CA ASP A 113 -23.52 22.13 -19.59
C ASP A 113 -24.81 21.60 -18.95
N THR A 114 -24.65 20.68 -17.99
CA THR A 114 -25.74 20.06 -17.25
C THR A 114 -26.37 21.01 -16.23
N SER A 115 -25.87 22.25 -16.10
CA SER A 115 -26.38 23.22 -15.12
C SER A 115 -27.76 23.82 -15.46
N GLN A 116 -28.29 23.60 -16.68
CA GLN A 116 -29.63 24.07 -17.06
C GLN A 116 -30.76 23.04 -16.90
N SER A 117 -30.46 21.78 -16.54
CA SER A 117 -31.46 20.71 -16.48
C SER A 117 -32.08 20.47 -15.08
N ILE A 118 -31.88 21.39 -14.14
CA ILE A 118 -32.55 21.38 -12.84
C ILE A 118 -33.44 22.62 -12.77
N LYS A 119 -34.69 22.49 -13.21
CA LYS A 119 -35.78 23.42 -12.93
C LYS A 119 -36.98 22.65 -12.42
#